data_AF-A0A0F4JUG5-F1
#
_entry.id   AF-A0A0F4JUG5-F1
#
_cell.length_a   1.000
_cell.length_b   1.000
_cell.length_c   1.000
_cell.angle_alpha   90.00
_cell.angle_beta   90.00
_cell.angle_gamma   90.00
#
_symmetry.space_group_name_H-M   'P 1'
#
loop_
_entity.id
_entity.type
_entity.pdbx_description
1 polymer ?
#
loop_
_entity_poly.entity_id
_entity_poly.type
_entity_poly.pdbx_seq_one_letter_code
_entity_poly.pdbx_strand_id
1 'polypeptide(L)' 'AAVVSAADAPADADRAAVRDLGGPQTPVLLAAPDGTLKSTTPAGA' A
#
# COMPACT_ATOMS: atom_id res chain seq x y z
N ALA A 1 2.58 -4.93 3.78
CA ALA A 1 1.14 -5.13 3.57
C ALA A 1 0.82 -5.05 2.08
N ALA A 2 -0.32 -5.57 1.63
CA ALA A 2 -0.75 -5.48 0.23
C ALA A 2 -2.15 -4.86 0.13
N VAL A 3 -2.31 -3.92 -0.80
CA VAL A 3 -3.58 -3.28 -1.16
C VAL A 3 -3.89 -3.66 -2.60
N VAL A 4 -5.08 -4.22 -2.83
CA VAL A 4 -5.54 -4.58 -4.17
C VAL A 4 -6.63 -3.60 -4.58
N SER A 5 -6.37 -2.82 -5.62
CA SER A 5 -7.28 -1.76 -6.07
C SER A 5 -7.08 -1.44 -7.54
N ALA A 6 -8.16 -1.00 -8.20
CA ALA A 6 -8.09 -0.44 -9.54
C ALA A 6 -7.44 0.95 -9.56
N ALA A 7 -7.37 1.64 -8.41
CA ALA A 7 -6.74 2.96 -8.27
C ALA A 7 -5.24 2.94 -8.58
N ASP A 8 -4.68 4.10 -8.87
CA ASP A 8 -3.24 4.24 -9.19
C ASP A 8 -2.37 4.48 -7.95
N ALA A 9 -2.99 4.78 -6.81
CA ALA A 9 -2.35 4.88 -5.50
C ALA A 9 -3.23 4.22 -4.43
N PRO A 10 -2.64 3.62 -3.38
CA PRO A 10 -3.38 3.18 -2.21
C PRO A 10 -3.99 4.40 -1.49
N ALA A 11 -5.15 4.23 -0.86
CA ALA A 11 -5.77 5.31 -0.10
C ALA A 11 -4.92 5.67 1.13
N ASP A 12 -4.95 6.94 1.54
CA ASP A 12 -4.20 7.42 2.70
C ASP A 12 -4.56 6.68 3.99
N ALA A 13 -5.84 6.29 4.14
CA ALA A 13 -6.31 5.52 5.28
C ALA A 13 -5.67 4.11 5.35
N ASP A 14 -5.52 3.43 4.21
CA ASP A 14 -4.87 2.11 4.15
C ASP A 14 -3.40 2.23 4.53
N ARG A 15 -2.72 3.25 3.99
CA ARG A 15 -1.32 3.53 4.32
C ARG A 15 -1.12 3.89 5.79
N ALA A 16 -2.04 4.67 6.37
CA ALA A 16 -2.03 5.01 7.78
C ALA A 16 -2.17 3.76 8.66
N ALA A 17 -3.14 2.90 8.37
CA ALA A 17 -3.32 1.64 9.10
C ALA A 17 -2.06 0.76 9.06
N VAL A 18 -1.43 0.64 7.88
CA VAL A 18 -0.18 -0.13 7.74
C VAL A 18 0.96 0.50 8.53
N ARG A 19 1.10 1.82 8.50
CA ARG A 19 2.11 2.54 9.29
C ARG A 19 1.90 2.33 10.78
N ASP A 20 0.67 2.38 11.25
CA ASP A 20 0.36 2.28 12.67
C ASP A 20 0.63 0.85 13.20
N LEU A 21 0.40 -0.18 12.37
CA LEU A 21 0.62 -1.58 12.74
C LEU A 21 2.07 -2.06 12.53
N GLY A 22 2.72 -1.60 11.46
CA GLY A 22 4.03 -2.09 11.03
C GLY A 22 5.16 -1.05 11.07
N GLY A 23 4.86 0.18 11.44
CA GLY A 23 5.79 1.31 11.38
C GLY A 23 5.93 1.94 9.99
N PRO A 24 6.52 3.15 9.91
CA PRO A 24 6.58 3.96 8.69
C PRO A 24 7.42 3.34 7.56
N GLN A 25 8.32 2.42 7.89
CA GLN A 25 9.16 1.73 6.92
C GLN A 25 8.52 0.45 6.36
N THR A 26 7.34 0.05 6.87
CA THR A 26 6.66 -1.13 6.32
C THR A 26 6.29 -0.88 4.85
N PRO A 27 6.68 -1.79 3.94
CA PRO A 27 6.33 -1.65 2.54
C PRO A 27 4.82 -1.87 2.32
N VAL A 28 4.23 -0.98 1.53
CA VAL A 28 2.89 -1.09 0.99
C VAL A 28 3.01 -1.46 -0.49
N LEU A 29 2.52 -2.64 -0.83
CA LEU A 29 2.43 -3.15 -2.20
C LEU A 29 1.06 -2.76 -2.75
N LEU A 30 1.01 -2.01 -3.85
CA LEU A 30 -0.23 -1.78 -4.60
C LEU A 30 -0.27 -2.75 -5.78
N ALA A 31 -1.30 -3.61 -5.80
CA ALA A 31 -1.57 -4.49 -6.92
C ALA A 31 -2.90 -4.14 -7.59
N ALA A 32 -2.96 -4.32 -8.90
CA ALA A 32 -4.20 -4.30 -9.67
C ALA A 32 -5.05 -5.55 -9.34
N PRO A 33 -6.36 -5.56 -9.65
CA PRO A 33 -7.25 -6.69 -9.37
C PRO A 33 -6.86 -8.01 -10.05
N ASP A 34 -6.07 -7.94 -11.12
CA ASP A 34 -5.51 -9.09 -11.83
C ASP A 34 -4.24 -9.67 -11.17
N GLY A 35 -3.78 -9.04 -10.08
CA GLY A 35 -2.57 -9.42 -9.35
C GLY A 35 -1.30 -8.73 -9.86
N THR A 36 -1.38 -7.91 -10.91
CA THR A 36 -0.22 -7.16 -11.41
C THR A 36 0.23 -6.14 -10.37
N LEU A 37 1.50 -6.21 -9.94
CA LEU A 37 2.06 -5.22 -9.02
C LEU A 37 2.26 -3.87 -9.74
N LYS A 38 1.63 -2.82 -9.23
CA LYS A 38 1.75 -1.45 -9.75
C LYS A 38 2.90 -0.68 -9.10
N SER A 39 3.02 -0.75 -7.77
CA SER A 39 4.04 0.00 -7.03
C SER A 39 4.34 -0.59 -5.66
N THR A 40 5.49 -0.18 -5.12
CA THR A 40 5.94 -0.48 -3.75
C THR A 40 6.41 0.82 -3.12
N THR A 41 5.75 1.23 -2.03
CA THR A 41 6.07 2.50 -1.34
C THR A 41 6.11 2.27 0.17
N PRO A 42 7.03 2.91 0.93
CA PRO A 42 6.99 2.87 2.40
C PRO A 42 5.68 3.47 2.92
N ALA A 43 5.14 2.91 4.02
CA ALA A 43 3.89 3.41 4.61
C ALA A 43 3.98 4.90 5.04
N GLY A 44 5.17 5.42 5.32
CA GLY A 44 5.41 6.81 5.75
C GLY A 44 5.77 7.84 4.66
N ALA A 45 5.82 7.47 3.38
CA ALA A 45 6.25 8.36 2.27
C ALA A 45 5.21 9.39 1.79
#